data_AF-A0A960JIQ9-F1
#
_entry.id   AF-A0A960JIQ9-F1
#
_cell.length_a   1.000
_cell.length_b   1.000
_cell.length_c   1.000
_cell.angle_alpha   90.00
_cell.angle_beta   90.00
_cell.angle_gamma   90.00
#
_symmetry.space_group_name_H-M   'P 1'
#
loop_
_entity.id
_entity.type
_entity.pdbx_description
1 polymer ?
#
loop_
_entity_poly.entity_id
_entity_poly.type
_entity_poly.pdbx_seq_one_letter_code
_entity_poly.pdbx_strand_id
1 'polypeptide(L)'
;MNPNRKKLLDLATGTRLLYRAKDDWRTAVISKFDQEKATLIVCSPTGRTYRLRRDLDSKVLIEGNLIILKAQAKDSWRENFTTYDFRW
;
A
#
# COMPACT_ATOMS: atom_id res chain seq x y z
N MET A 1 -2.74 -22.55 11.73
CA MET A 1 -2.35 -21.42 10.84
C MET A 1 -3.58 -20.57 10.61
N ASN A 2 -3.49 -19.25 10.78
CA ASN A 2 -4.64 -18.37 10.61
C ASN A 2 -4.83 -18.09 9.09
N PRO A 3 -5.88 -18.58 8.43
CA PRO A 3 -6.01 -18.55 6.96
C PRO A 3 -6.10 -17.14 6.36
N ASN A 4 -6.25 -16.10 7.20
CA ASN A 4 -6.45 -14.71 6.79
C ASN A 4 -5.16 -13.87 6.74
N ARG A 5 -3.97 -14.48 6.78
CA ARG A 5 -2.70 -13.74 6.78
C ARG A 5 -1.98 -13.86 5.44
N LYS A 6 -2.27 -12.92 4.54
CA LYS A 6 -1.55 -12.77 3.26
C LYS A 6 -0.49 -11.68 3.33
N LYS A 7 0.43 -11.68 2.38
CA LYS A 7 1.40 -10.62 2.10
C LYS A 7 0.99 -9.83 0.87
N LEU A 8 1.56 -8.65 0.67
CA LEU A 8 1.28 -7.85 -0.54
C LEU A 8 1.66 -8.60 -1.82
N LEU A 9 2.77 -9.36 -1.81
CA LEU A 9 3.21 -10.15 -2.96
C LEU A 9 2.24 -11.28 -3.35
N ASP A 10 1.37 -11.70 -2.43
CA ASP A 10 0.36 -12.73 -2.71
C ASP A 10 -0.87 -12.18 -3.45
N LEU A 11 -0.88 -10.87 -3.75
CA LEU A 11 -1.97 -10.15 -4.41
C LEU A 11 -1.57 -9.70 -5.81
N ALA A 12 -2.53 -9.63 -6.72
CA ALA A 12 -2.29 -9.17 -8.08
C ALA A 12 -2.15 -7.65 -8.17
N THR A 13 -1.40 -7.15 -9.15
CA THR A 13 -1.50 -5.76 -9.59
C THR A 13 -2.96 -5.43 -9.93
N GLY A 14 -3.42 -4.23 -9.55
CA GLY A 14 -4.82 -3.81 -9.66
C GLY A 14 -5.68 -4.17 -8.45
N THR A 15 -5.18 -4.99 -7.51
CA THR A 15 -5.92 -5.31 -6.27
C THR A 15 -6.21 -4.03 -5.48
N ARG A 16 -7.48 -3.86 -5.10
CA ARG A 16 -7.96 -2.78 -4.23
C ARG A 16 -7.76 -3.15 -2.77
N LEU A 17 -7.32 -2.17 -1.98
CA LEU A 17 -6.93 -2.33 -0.59
C LEU A 17 -7.52 -1.18 0.22
N LEU A 18 -7.85 -1.45 1.48
CA LEU A 18 -8.02 -0.42 2.50
C LEU A 18 -6.69 -0.21 3.23
N TYR A 19 -6.31 1.05 3.42
CA TYR A 19 -5.11 1.46 4.11
C TYR A 19 -5.47 2.49 5.17
N ARG A 20 -4.97 2.33 6.39
CA ARG A 20 -5.18 3.30 7.48
C ARG A 20 -4.08 4.35 7.47
N ALA A 21 -4.43 5.57 7.08
CA ALA A 21 -3.56 6.73 7.07
C ALA A 21 -3.78 7.56 8.35
N LYS A 22 -2.93 7.39 9.38
CA LYS A 22 -3.06 8.04 10.70
C LYS A 22 -4.48 7.90 11.29
N ASP A 23 -5.34 8.89 11.03
CA ASP A 23 -6.67 9.05 11.60
C ASP A 23 -7.80 8.71 10.61
N ASP A 24 -7.47 8.28 9.40
CA ASP A 24 -8.44 8.08 8.32
C ASP A 24 -8.20 6.78 7.54
N TRP A 25 -9.26 6.24 6.94
CA TRP A 25 -9.20 5.07 6.07
C TRP A 25 -9.21 5.50 4.61
N ARG A 26 -8.29 4.95 3.83
CA ARG A 26 -8.13 5.29 2.41
C ARG A 26 -8.20 4.07 1.54
N THR A 27 -8.75 4.25 0.35
CA THR A 27 -8.67 3.25 -0.70
C THR A 27 -7.31 3.37 -1.39
N ALA A 28 -6.68 2.24 -1.62
CA ALA A 28 -5.45 2.11 -2.36
C ALA A 28 -5.55 1.01 -3.43
N VAL A 29 -4.75 1.11 -4.47
CA VAL A 29 -4.62 0.10 -5.52
C VAL A 29 -3.16 -0.27 -5.68
N ILE A 30 -2.85 -1.57 -5.78
CA ILE A 30 -1.52 -2.03 -6.16
C ILE A 30 -1.26 -1.63 -7.61
N SER A 31 -0.36 -0.67 -7.85
CA SER A 31 -0.06 -0.18 -9.19
C SER A 31 1.04 -0.98 -9.87
N LYS A 32 2.05 -1.42 -9.10
CA LYS A 32 3.13 -2.27 -9.59
C LYS A 32 3.89 -2.92 -8.44
N PHE A 33 4.67 -3.93 -8.77
CA PHE A 33 5.74 -4.47 -7.95
C PHE A 33 7.08 -4.15 -8.61
N ASP A 34 8.08 -3.80 -7.81
CA ASP A 34 9.49 -3.87 -8.19
C ASP A 34 10.17 -5.02 -7.41
N GLN A 35 11.50 -5.16 -7.52
CA GLN A 35 12.23 -6.26 -6.88
C GLN A 35 12.11 -6.27 -5.35
N GLU A 36 11.85 -5.11 -4.73
CA GLU A 36 11.90 -4.97 -3.27
C GLU A 36 10.56 -4.51 -2.67
N LYS A 37 9.72 -3.82 -3.45
CA LYS A 37 8.55 -3.09 -2.95
C LYS A 37 7.34 -3.16 -3.89
N ALA A 38 6.17 -3.17 -3.27
CA ALA A 38 4.90 -2.86 -3.90
C ALA A 38 4.70 -1.34 -3.91
N THR A 39 4.31 -0.78 -5.05
CA THR A 39 3.86 0.61 -5.16
C THR A 39 2.33 0.65 -5.19
N LEU A 40 1.73 1.36 -4.24
CA LEU A 40 0.30 1.59 -4.16
C LEU A 40 -0.03 3.02 -4.59
N ILE A 41 -1.12 3.19 -5.34
CA ILE A 41 -1.75 4.49 -5.56
C ILE A 41 -2.84 4.65 -4.52
N VAL A 42 -2.77 5.69 -3.70
CA VAL A 42 -3.72 5.98 -2.63
C VAL A 42 -4.54 7.21 -3.00
N CYS A 43 -5.86 7.10 -2.92
CA CYS A 43 -6.76 8.24 -3.09
C CYS A 43 -6.86 9.02 -1.77
N SER A 44 -6.56 10.32 -1.80
CA SER A 44 -6.81 11.21 -0.67
C SER A 44 -8.27 11.65 -0.63
N PRO A 45 -8.78 12.05 0.54
CA PRO A 45 -10.12 12.65 0.66
C PRO A 45 -10.31 13.91 -0.20
N THR A 46 -9.21 14.61 -0.51
CA THR A 46 -9.21 15.85 -1.30
C THR A 46 -9.20 15.62 -2.81
N GLY A 47 -9.43 14.39 -3.28
CA GLY A 47 -9.45 14.03 -4.71
C GLY A 47 -8.06 13.95 -5.36
N ARG A 48 -6.98 14.14 -4.58
CA ARG A 48 -5.60 13.94 -5.06
C ARG A 48 -5.20 12.48 -4.87
N THR A 49 -4.16 12.06 -5.58
CA THR A 49 -3.56 10.75 -5.38
C THR A 49 -2.10 10.88 -4.98
N TYR A 50 -1.62 9.99 -4.12
CA TYR A 50 -0.20 9.88 -3.80
C TYR A 50 0.25 8.42 -3.88
N ARG A 51 1.56 8.22 -3.96
CA ARG A 51 2.16 6.89 -3.98
C ARG A 51 2.58 6.49 -2.58
N LEU A 52 2.39 5.22 -2.27
CA LEU A 52 2.85 4.58 -1.05
C LEU A 52 3.70 3.38 -1.43
N ARG A 53 4.92 3.26 -0.89
CA ARG A 53 5.79 2.11 -1.15
C ARG A 53 5.82 1.21 0.08
N ARG A 54 5.69 -0.09 -0.14
CA ARG A 54 5.63 -1.08 0.92
C ARG A 54 6.43 -2.31 0.58
N ASP A 55 7.01 -2.91 1.61
CA ASP A 55 7.76 -4.15 1.46
C ASP A 55 6.83 -5.25 0.97
N LEU A 56 7.34 -6.13 0.11
CA LEU A 56 6.57 -7.21 -0.50
C LEU A 56 5.94 -8.16 0.53
N ASP A 57 6.55 -8.28 1.70
CA ASP A 57 6.10 -9.11 2.80
C ASP A 57 5.16 -8.39 3.79
N SER A 58 4.80 -7.13 3.50
CA SER A 58 3.84 -6.36 4.29
C SER A 58 2.54 -7.15 4.45
N LYS A 59 2.12 -7.29 5.71
CA LYS A 59 0.97 -8.11 6.07
C LYS A 59 -0.34 -7.46 5.66
N VAL A 60 -1.19 -8.27 5.06
CA VAL A 60 -2.53 -7.91 4.63
C VAL A 60 -3.52 -8.81 5.36
N LEU A 61 -4.60 -8.21 5.83
CA LEU A 61 -5.72 -8.89 6.48
C LEU A 61 -6.87 -8.99 5.48
N ILE A 62 -7.48 -10.18 5.40
CA ILE A 62 -8.67 -10.39 4.58
C ILE A 62 -9.87 -10.58 5.53
N GLU A 63 -10.84 -9.68 5.44
CA GLU A 63 -12.11 -9.72 6.19
C GLU A 63 -13.28 -9.67 5.20
N GLY A 64 -13.84 -10.84 4.91
CA GLY A 64 -14.83 -10.98 3.83
C GLY A 64 -14.23 -10.54 2.49
N ASN A 65 -14.84 -9.51 1.90
CA ASN A 65 -14.39 -8.92 0.63
C ASN A 65 -13.41 -7.74 0.80
N LEU A 66 -13.08 -7.38 2.05
CA LEU A 66 -12.17 -6.29 2.35
C LEU A 66 -10.74 -6.82 2.50
N ILE A 67 -9.83 -6.22 1.75
CA ILE A 67 -8.40 -6.49 1.86
C ILE A 67 -7.76 -5.28 2.54
N ILE A 68 -7.25 -5.46 3.75
CA ILE A 68 -6.79 -4.39 4.63
C ILE A 68 -5.27 -4.47 4.78
N LEU A 69 -4.56 -3.45 4.29
CA LEU A 69 -3.14 -3.27 4.52
C LEU A 69 -2.91 -2.70 5.93
N LYS A 70 -2.22 -3.46 6.78
CA LYS A 70 -1.88 -2.98 8.12
C LYS A 70 -0.86 -1.84 8.04
N ALA A 71 -1.19 -0.69 8.61
CA ALA A 71 -0.28 0.44 8.72
C ALA A 71 0.95 0.05 9.57
N GLN A 72 2.14 0.44 9.12
CA GLN A 72 3.34 0.38 9.95
C GLN A 72 3.36 1.64 10.82
N ALA A 73 3.67 1.51 12.11
CA ALA A 73 3.49 2.56 13.12
C ALA A 73 4.33 3.84 12.92
N LYS A 74 5.18 3.90 11.89
CA LYS A 74 5.90 5.10 11.45
C LYS A 74 5.94 5.16 9.94
N ASP A 75 4.91 5.74 9.35
CA ASP A 75 4.95 6.08 7.93
C ASP A 75 5.84 7.31 7.73
N SER A 76 7.11 7.06 7.39
CA SER A 76 8.05 8.10 6.99
C SER A 76 7.65 8.63 5.62
N TRP A 77 7.36 9.93 5.54
CA TRP A 77 7.05 10.57 4.26
C TRP A 77 8.21 10.40 3.26
N ARG A 78 9.46 10.35 3.74
CA ARG A 78 10.67 10.21 2.91
C ARG A 78 10.69 8.89 2.14
N GLU A 79 10.17 7.81 2.72
CA GLU A 79 10.16 6.47 2.09
C GLU A 79 9.11 6.33 0.99
N ASN A 80 8.12 7.23 0.98
CA ASN A 80 6.98 7.19 0.07
C ASN A 80 7.09 8.14 -1.12
N PHE A 81 7.99 9.13 -1.04
CA PHE A 81 8.30 9.98 -2.17
C PHE A 81 9.32 9.30 -3.09
N THR A 82 9.11 9.46 -4.39
CA THR A 82 10.14 9.16 -5.40
C THR A 82 11.34 10.07 -5.13
N THR A 83 12.54 9.49 -5.03
CA THR A 83 13.79 10.25 -5.08
C THR A 83 13.86 11.02 -6.38
N TYR A 84 14.26 12.29 -6.32
CA TYR A 84 14.48 13.12 -7.51
C TYR A 84 15.32 12.34 -8.53
N ASP A 85 14.75 12.09 -9.70
CA ASP A 85 15.45 11.44 -10.80
C ASP A 85 16.07 12.54 -11.65
N PHE A 86 17.40 12.69 -11.57
CA PHE A 86 18.17 13.71 -12.28
C PHE A 86 18.17 13.53 -13.81
N ARG A 87 17.55 12.47 -14.33
CA ARG A 87 17.45 12.20 -15.76
C ARG A 87 16.35 13.00 -16.46
N TRP A 88 15.58 13.80 -15.71
CA TRP A 88 14.48 14.63 -16.20
C TRP A 88 14.65 16.07 -15.74
#